data_AF-A0A5A7MYN2-F1
#
_entry.id   AF-A0A5A7MYN2-F1
#
_cell.length_a   1.000
_cell.length_b   1.000
_cell.length_c   1.000
_cell.angle_alpha   90.00
_cell.angle_beta   90.00
_cell.angle_gamma   90.00
#
_symmetry.space_group_name_H-M   'P 1'
#
loop_
_entity.id
_entity.type
_entity.pdbx_description
1 polymer ?
#
loop_
_entity_poly.entity_id
_entity_poly.type
_entity_poly.pdbx_seq_one_letter_code
_entity_poly.pdbx_strand_id
1 'polypeptide(L)'
;MVLVMSLPAFAQEVTIDDDRTSTVRTSTADGGSPGDVTISTSGSVTVEDGTALVVDSSNLLVINGIVESTDRVGGVGIDVLTGDSGITSGIELSGNIVLDGDFQNNDEVVGGPNFGIRLGGAGTFTGDITSNSGSQIVVFGTDSVGLDLGSAVDGSIRLGGTLAVQGENSIGLAVRSSVSGDVENSGTIQGVSFGGETGMLIEGAVSGSVLNLGAITTGRNQVFDNDFNVLPQESGGPGVFISADVARGFVNGPPVIPEDPDEDGDGIVDLIPGTGATIAARGDGKAVVISATRSDGSMGDVTLGAFGTGDEASGLSIAARFG
;
A
#
# COMPACT_ATOMS: atom_id res chain seq x y z
N MET A 1 -39.75 12.47 33.52
CA MET A 1 -38.43 12.70 32.90
C MET A 1 -37.87 11.34 32.55
N VAL A 2 -38.04 10.90 31.29
CA VAL A 2 -37.53 9.60 30.83
C VAL A 2 -36.06 9.82 30.52
N LEU A 3 -35.19 9.15 31.29
CA LEU A 3 -33.76 9.11 31.06
C LEU A 3 -33.52 8.19 29.86
N VAL A 4 -33.30 8.78 28.68
CA VAL A 4 -32.84 8.05 27.49
C VAL A 4 -31.34 7.83 27.67
N MET A 5 -30.95 6.62 28.08
CA MET A 5 -29.55 6.19 28.02
C MET A 5 -29.21 5.87 26.56
N SER A 6 -28.40 6.72 25.94
CA SER A 6 -27.72 6.39 24.69
C SER A 6 -26.68 5.31 25.02
N LEU A 7 -26.95 4.09 24.58
CA LEU A 7 -25.91 3.07 24.48
C LEU A 7 -25.01 3.48 23.29
N PRO A 8 -23.67 3.30 23.39
CA PRO A 8 -22.83 3.41 22.21
C PRO A 8 -23.34 2.41 21.18
N ALA A 9 -23.72 2.89 20.00
CA ALA A 9 -24.05 2.02 18.88
C ALA A 9 -22.74 1.36 18.45
N PHE A 10 -22.57 0.07 18.77
CA PHE A 10 -21.59 -0.75 18.06
C PHE A 10 -22.05 -0.79 16.61
N ALA A 11 -21.14 -0.49 15.68
CA ALA A 11 -21.43 -0.69 14.27
C ALA A 11 -21.85 -2.16 14.07
N GLN A 12 -22.92 -2.37 13.31
CA GLN A 12 -23.37 -3.70 12.98
C GLN A 12 -22.38 -4.28 11.97
N GLU A 13 -21.82 -5.45 12.30
CA GLU A 13 -20.94 -6.19 11.41
C GLU A 13 -21.79 -6.86 10.31
N VAL A 14 -21.39 -6.64 9.06
CA VAL A 14 -21.96 -7.25 7.85
C VAL A 14 -20.91 -8.17 7.24
N THR A 15 -21.12 -9.47 7.40
CA THR A 15 -20.26 -10.49 6.80
C THR A 15 -20.74 -10.87 5.40
N ILE A 16 -19.83 -10.81 4.42
CA ILE A 16 -20.01 -11.33 3.07
C ILE A 16 -19.32 -12.70 3.00
N ASP A 17 -20.11 -13.75 2.87
CA ASP A 17 -19.67 -15.15 2.75
C ASP A 17 -20.06 -15.82 1.43
N ASP A 18 -20.68 -15.03 0.54
CA ASP A 18 -21.10 -15.37 -0.81
C ASP A 18 -20.41 -14.48 -1.87
N ASP A 19 -20.72 -14.74 -3.14
CA ASP A 19 -20.25 -13.93 -4.25
C ASP A 19 -21.18 -12.73 -4.48
N ARG A 20 -20.59 -11.54 -4.62
CA ARG A 20 -21.30 -10.29 -4.95
C ARG A 20 -20.77 -9.73 -6.25
N THR A 21 -21.69 -9.37 -7.13
CA THR A 21 -21.38 -8.78 -8.45
C THR A 21 -21.67 -7.28 -8.55
N SER A 22 -21.87 -6.63 -7.41
CA SER A 22 -22.21 -5.22 -7.33
C SER A 22 -21.38 -4.54 -6.24
N THR A 23 -21.09 -3.25 -6.43
CA THR A 23 -20.37 -2.44 -5.45
C THR A 23 -20.98 -2.53 -4.05
N VAL A 24 -20.13 -2.72 -3.04
CA VAL A 24 -20.51 -2.62 -1.63
C VAL A 24 -20.01 -1.30 -1.05
N ARG A 25 -20.84 -0.62 -0.25
CA ARG A 25 -20.49 0.63 0.42
C ARG A 25 -20.66 0.49 1.91
N THR A 26 -19.69 0.94 2.70
CA THR A 26 -19.78 0.88 4.16
C THR A 26 -20.94 1.73 4.68
N SER A 27 -21.30 2.84 4.03
CA SER A 27 -22.44 3.69 4.42
C SER A 27 -23.83 3.05 4.26
N THR A 28 -23.93 1.93 3.52
CA THR A 28 -25.21 1.26 3.24
C THR A 28 -25.16 -0.26 3.44
N ALA A 29 -24.07 -0.79 3.98
CA ALA A 29 -23.81 -2.23 4.07
C ALA A 29 -24.87 -2.97 4.92
N ASP A 30 -25.36 -2.34 5.99
CA ASP A 30 -26.35 -2.93 6.90
C ASP A 30 -27.78 -2.60 6.44
N GLY A 31 -28.21 -3.21 5.34
CA GLY A 31 -29.57 -3.06 4.83
C GLY A 31 -29.96 -1.62 4.48
N GLY A 32 -28.99 -0.82 4.02
CA GLY A 32 -29.16 0.61 3.72
C GLY A 32 -28.69 1.55 4.84
N SER A 33 -28.20 1.02 5.97
CA SER A 33 -27.55 1.78 7.03
C SER A 33 -26.03 1.56 7.03
N PRO A 34 -25.24 2.45 7.65
CA PRO A 34 -23.80 2.24 7.80
C PRO A 34 -23.48 1.03 8.66
N GLY A 35 -22.48 0.25 8.27
CA GLY A 35 -22.04 -0.95 8.99
C GLY A 35 -20.59 -1.29 8.71
N ASP A 36 -19.98 -2.01 9.64
CA ASP A 36 -18.65 -2.61 9.43
C ASP A 36 -18.81 -3.75 8.42
N VAL A 37 -17.81 -3.96 7.57
CA VAL A 37 -17.87 -4.94 6.49
C VAL A 37 -16.71 -5.90 6.61
N THR A 38 -17.02 -7.19 6.72
CA THR A 38 -16.04 -8.28 6.61
C THR A 38 -16.34 -9.14 5.41
N ILE A 39 -15.43 -9.19 4.44
CA ILE A 39 -15.44 -10.26 3.43
C ILE A 39 -14.74 -11.47 4.03
N SER A 40 -15.47 -12.55 4.25
CA SER A 40 -14.92 -13.80 4.77
C SER A 40 -14.05 -14.50 3.71
N THR A 41 -13.30 -15.52 4.10
CA THR A 41 -12.43 -16.28 3.18
C THR A 41 -13.18 -16.97 2.03
N SER A 42 -14.49 -17.21 2.16
CA SER A 42 -15.32 -17.77 1.10
C SER A 42 -16.11 -16.71 0.31
N GLY A 43 -16.12 -15.46 0.78
CA GLY A 43 -16.84 -14.37 0.13
C GLY A 43 -16.02 -13.69 -0.96
N SER A 44 -16.72 -13.10 -1.92
CA SER A 44 -16.11 -12.28 -2.97
C SER A 44 -16.96 -11.06 -3.32
N VAL A 45 -16.30 -10.00 -3.78
CA VAL A 45 -16.93 -8.85 -4.44
C VAL A 45 -16.21 -8.62 -5.76
N THR A 46 -16.80 -9.08 -6.86
CA THR A 46 -16.24 -8.98 -8.23
C THR A 46 -17.15 -8.11 -9.08
N VAL A 47 -16.68 -6.95 -9.53
CA VAL A 47 -17.44 -6.07 -10.43
C VAL A 47 -16.86 -6.10 -11.85
N GLU A 48 -17.73 -5.99 -12.85
CA GLU A 48 -17.29 -5.95 -14.24
C GLU A 48 -16.62 -4.60 -14.59
N ASP A 49 -17.17 -3.50 -14.05
CA ASP A 49 -16.72 -2.13 -14.29
C ASP A 49 -16.68 -1.31 -12.98
N GLY A 50 -15.75 -0.37 -12.88
CA GLY A 50 -15.69 0.63 -11.81
C GLY A 50 -15.15 0.13 -10.48
N THR A 51 -15.87 0.43 -9.39
CA THR A 51 -15.39 0.26 -8.02
C THR A 51 -16.05 -0.92 -7.31
N ALA A 52 -15.27 -1.85 -6.78
CA ALA A 52 -15.80 -3.01 -6.04
C ALA A 52 -16.26 -2.64 -4.63
N LEU A 53 -15.43 -1.91 -3.86
CA LEU A 53 -15.73 -1.48 -2.50
C LEU A 53 -15.57 0.02 -2.32
N VAL A 54 -16.49 0.64 -1.59
CA VAL A 54 -16.38 2.04 -1.18
C VAL A 54 -16.42 2.17 0.33
N VAL A 55 -15.40 2.80 0.90
CA VAL A 55 -15.36 3.20 2.31
C VAL A 55 -15.73 4.67 2.38
N ASP A 56 -17.01 4.95 2.63
CA ASP A 56 -17.59 6.30 2.67
C ASP A 56 -18.29 6.60 4.01
N SER A 57 -17.98 5.82 5.05
CA SER A 57 -18.45 6.02 6.42
C SER A 57 -17.37 5.64 7.45
N SER A 58 -17.60 5.99 8.72
CA SER A 58 -16.69 5.64 9.83
C SER A 58 -16.92 4.21 10.32
N ASN A 59 -16.64 3.25 9.46
CA ASN A 59 -16.86 1.82 9.67
C ASN A 59 -15.63 1.01 9.24
N LEU A 60 -15.35 -0.08 9.94
CA LEU A 60 -14.21 -0.95 9.65
C LEU A 60 -14.45 -1.74 8.36
N LEU A 61 -13.39 -1.94 7.58
CA LEU A 61 -13.37 -2.84 6.43
C LEU A 61 -12.31 -3.94 6.63
N VAL A 62 -12.75 -5.20 6.65
CA VAL A 62 -11.88 -6.38 6.75
C VAL A 62 -12.05 -7.26 5.52
N ILE A 63 -10.94 -7.58 4.84
CA ILE A 63 -10.93 -8.36 3.60
C ILE A 63 -10.13 -9.64 3.82
N ASN A 64 -10.82 -10.77 4.00
CA ASN A 64 -10.21 -12.10 4.04
C ASN A 64 -10.42 -12.90 2.75
N GLY A 65 -11.43 -12.53 1.95
CA GLY A 65 -11.77 -13.14 0.68
C GLY A 65 -11.17 -12.40 -0.52
N ILE A 66 -11.96 -12.29 -1.59
CA ILE A 66 -11.53 -11.69 -2.86
C ILE A 66 -12.30 -10.39 -3.13
N VAL A 67 -11.58 -9.36 -3.56
CA VAL A 67 -12.13 -8.13 -4.13
C VAL A 67 -11.56 -7.99 -5.53
N GLU A 68 -12.41 -7.79 -6.52
CA GLU A 68 -11.99 -7.80 -7.91
C GLU A 68 -12.77 -6.76 -8.73
N SER A 69 -12.06 -6.14 -9.67
CA SER A 69 -12.68 -5.38 -10.74
C SER A 69 -11.99 -5.75 -12.04
N THR A 70 -12.76 -6.19 -13.03
CA THR A 70 -12.26 -6.51 -14.37
C THR A 70 -12.18 -5.30 -15.29
N ASP A 71 -12.50 -4.10 -14.78
CA ASP A 71 -12.45 -2.87 -15.56
C ASP A 71 -11.03 -2.62 -16.09
N ARG A 72 -10.96 -2.42 -17.40
CA ARG A 72 -9.72 -2.17 -18.12
C ARG A 72 -9.20 -0.74 -17.90
N VAL A 73 -10.07 0.23 -17.60
CA VAL A 73 -9.70 1.64 -17.37
C VAL A 73 -10.55 2.25 -16.27
N GLY A 74 -9.92 2.63 -15.16
CA GLY A 74 -10.61 3.29 -14.05
C GLY A 74 -11.16 2.32 -13.00
N GLY A 75 -10.77 1.04 -13.08
CA GLY A 75 -11.09 0.03 -12.08
C GLY A 75 -10.51 0.39 -10.72
N VAL A 76 -11.31 0.19 -9.67
CA VAL A 76 -10.88 0.43 -8.29
C VAL A 76 -11.31 -0.72 -7.39
N GLY A 77 -10.36 -1.35 -6.70
CA GLY A 77 -10.67 -2.39 -5.71
C GLY A 77 -11.39 -1.78 -4.51
N ILE A 78 -10.72 -0.85 -3.82
CA ILE A 78 -11.27 -0.11 -2.68
C ILE A 78 -11.11 1.39 -2.93
N ASP A 79 -12.22 2.13 -2.95
CA ASP A 79 -12.23 3.60 -3.02
C ASP A 79 -12.64 4.16 -1.66
N VAL A 80 -11.72 4.86 -1.00
CA VAL A 80 -11.96 5.48 0.30
C VAL A 80 -12.28 6.96 0.08
N LEU A 81 -13.48 7.36 0.48
CA LEU A 81 -14.01 8.70 0.26
C LEU A 81 -14.16 9.42 1.61
N THR A 82 -13.15 10.19 1.97
CA THR A 82 -13.10 10.90 3.28
C THR A 82 -14.08 12.08 3.39
N GLY A 83 -14.59 12.60 2.26
CA GLY A 83 -15.35 13.84 2.22
C GLY A 83 -14.55 15.03 2.77
N ASP A 84 -15.22 16.11 3.17
CA ASP A 84 -14.54 17.29 3.76
C ASP A 84 -14.31 17.14 5.28
N SER A 85 -15.14 16.32 5.94
CA SER A 85 -15.10 16.16 7.40
C SER A 85 -14.12 15.09 7.88
N GLY A 86 -13.57 14.29 6.96
CA GLY A 86 -12.81 13.10 7.29
C GLY A 86 -13.72 11.93 7.72
N ILE A 87 -13.11 10.76 7.87
CA ILE A 87 -13.76 9.55 8.40
C ILE A 87 -12.80 8.84 9.36
N THR A 88 -13.35 8.13 10.35
CA THR A 88 -12.57 7.27 11.25
C THR A 88 -12.88 5.81 10.95
N SER A 89 -11.91 5.09 10.39
CA SER A 89 -12.09 3.73 9.88
C SER A 89 -10.75 2.99 9.91
N GLY A 90 -10.77 1.68 9.72
CA GLY A 90 -9.57 0.87 9.49
C GLY A 90 -9.77 0.02 8.24
N ILE A 91 -8.67 -0.29 7.56
CA ILE A 91 -8.67 -1.25 6.46
C ILE A 91 -7.69 -2.36 6.80
N GLU A 92 -8.22 -3.58 6.91
CA GLU A 92 -7.44 -4.78 7.21
C GLU A 92 -7.55 -5.76 6.06
N LEU A 93 -6.43 -6.08 5.43
CA LEU A 93 -6.35 -6.97 4.29
C LEU A 93 -5.57 -8.24 4.66
N SER A 94 -6.25 -9.38 4.61
CA SER A 94 -5.68 -10.73 4.69
C SER A 94 -5.90 -11.54 3.41
N GLY A 95 -6.84 -11.12 2.56
CA GLY A 95 -7.21 -11.73 1.29
C GLY A 95 -6.58 -11.04 0.08
N ASN A 96 -7.31 -11.04 -1.03
CA ASN A 96 -6.80 -10.59 -2.33
C ASN A 96 -7.61 -9.40 -2.89
N ILE A 97 -6.91 -8.43 -3.47
CA ILE A 97 -7.48 -7.38 -4.32
C ILE A 97 -6.86 -7.56 -5.71
N VAL A 98 -7.70 -7.73 -6.74
CA VAL A 98 -7.24 -8.01 -8.11
C VAL A 98 -7.91 -7.07 -9.10
N LEU A 99 -7.09 -6.33 -9.84
CA LEU A 99 -7.50 -5.44 -10.92
C LEU A 99 -6.83 -5.95 -12.18
N ASP A 100 -7.42 -6.96 -12.81
CA ASP A 100 -6.84 -7.69 -13.93
C ASP A 100 -7.19 -7.11 -15.30
N GLY A 101 -8.02 -6.07 -15.38
CA GLY A 101 -8.37 -5.37 -16.61
C GLY A 101 -8.87 -6.24 -17.77
N ASP A 102 -9.39 -7.44 -17.49
CA ASP A 102 -9.71 -8.49 -18.45
C ASP A 102 -8.53 -8.81 -19.39
N PHE A 103 -7.31 -8.91 -18.84
CA PHE A 103 -6.12 -9.30 -19.61
C PHE A 103 -6.25 -10.76 -20.08
N GLN A 104 -6.80 -10.95 -21.27
CA GLN A 104 -6.75 -12.21 -21.99
C GLN A 104 -5.33 -12.45 -22.53
N ASN A 105 -4.87 -13.70 -22.41
CA ASN A 105 -3.52 -14.15 -22.74
C ASN A 105 -2.92 -13.48 -24.00
N ASN A 106 -1.85 -12.70 -23.79
CA ASN A 106 -0.98 -12.11 -24.82
C ASN A 106 -1.43 -10.76 -25.44
N ASP A 107 -2.40 -10.06 -24.84
CA ASP A 107 -2.58 -8.64 -25.15
C ASP A 107 -1.43 -7.82 -24.52
N GLU A 108 -0.93 -6.82 -25.25
CA GLU A 108 -0.09 -5.79 -24.63
C GLU A 108 -0.85 -5.21 -23.42
N VAL A 109 -0.14 -4.94 -22.32
CA VAL A 109 -0.76 -4.23 -21.19
C VAL A 109 -1.17 -2.85 -21.69
N VAL A 110 -2.46 -2.72 -21.96
CA VAL A 110 -3.12 -1.52 -22.46
C VAL A 110 -4.34 -1.32 -21.58
N GLY A 111 -4.55 -0.10 -21.09
CA GLY A 111 -5.55 0.19 -20.08
C GLY A 111 -4.95 0.99 -18.93
N GLY A 112 -5.76 1.26 -17.91
CA GLY A 112 -5.40 2.12 -16.78
C GLY A 112 -5.61 3.63 -17.02
N PRO A 113 -5.45 4.45 -15.97
CA PRO A 113 -5.00 4.05 -14.64
C PRO A 113 -6.07 3.28 -13.85
N ASN A 114 -5.65 2.20 -13.20
CA ASN A 114 -6.43 1.41 -12.26
C ASN A 114 -5.83 1.55 -10.84
N PHE A 115 -6.64 1.25 -9.83
CA PHE A 115 -6.24 1.43 -8.43
C PHE A 115 -6.59 0.22 -7.58
N GLY A 116 -5.60 -0.34 -6.87
CA GLY A 116 -5.86 -1.40 -5.89
C GLY A 116 -6.69 -0.84 -4.74
N ILE A 117 -6.10 0.12 -4.04
CA ILE A 117 -6.76 0.94 -3.03
C ILE A 117 -6.48 2.40 -3.36
N ARG A 118 -7.52 3.22 -3.45
CA ARG A 118 -7.41 4.67 -3.64
C ARG A 118 -8.04 5.38 -2.46
N LEU A 119 -7.32 6.32 -1.88
CA LEU A 119 -7.80 7.20 -0.83
C LEU A 119 -7.92 8.63 -1.35
N GLY A 120 -9.14 9.16 -1.33
CA GLY A 120 -9.46 10.50 -1.83
C GLY A 120 -10.38 11.33 -0.91
N GLY A 121 -10.51 12.60 -1.26
CA GLY A 121 -11.25 13.62 -0.49
C GLY A 121 -10.35 14.65 0.20
N ALA A 122 -10.95 15.73 0.71
CA ALA A 122 -10.21 16.83 1.35
C ALA A 122 -9.97 16.59 2.85
N GLY A 123 -10.77 15.72 3.46
CA GLY A 123 -10.69 15.36 4.87
C GLY A 123 -9.62 14.31 5.16
N THR A 124 -9.41 14.05 6.45
CA THR A 124 -8.44 13.07 6.95
C THR A 124 -9.10 11.70 7.11
N PHE A 125 -8.43 10.65 6.64
CA PHE A 125 -8.71 9.27 7.04
C PHE A 125 -8.02 9.01 8.38
N THR A 126 -8.79 8.76 9.44
CA THR A 126 -8.25 8.47 10.78
C THR A 126 -8.32 6.98 11.05
N GLY A 127 -7.15 6.36 11.21
CA GLY A 127 -6.96 4.94 11.43
C GLY A 127 -5.92 4.33 10.49
N ASP A 128 -5.68 3.03 10.67
CA ASP A 128 -4.59 2.33 10.01
C ASP A 128 -5.05 1.61 8.72
N ILE A 129 -4.12 1.47 7.79
CA ILE A 129 -4.27 0.60 6.60
C ILE A 129 -3.22 -0.50 6.71
N THR A 130 -3.67 -1.74 6.90
CA THR A 130 -2.80 -2.89 7.17
C THR A 130 -3.07 -4.02 6.20
N SER A 131 -2.00 -4.56 5.62
CA SER A 131 -1.97 -5.77 4.80
C SER A 131 -1.12 -6.84 5.50
N ASN A 132 -1.70 -7.99 5.75
CA ASN A 132 -1.04 -9.12 6.41
C ASN A 132 -0.17 -9.92 5.42
N SER A 133 0.78 -10.71 5.91
CA SER A 133 1.78 -11.39 5.07
C SER A 133 1.23 -12.38 4.02
N GLY A 134 -0.01 -12.83 4.19
CA GLY A 134 -0.70 -13.70 3.24
C GLY A 134 -1.54 -12.96 2.18
N SER A 135 -1.67 -11.63 2.30
CA SER A 135 -2.51 -10.85 1.40
C SER A 135 -1.82 -10.44 0.11
N GLN A 136 -2.64 -10.11 -0.89
CA GLN A 136 -2.17 -9.67 -2.19
C GLN A 136 -3.01 -8.50 -2.73
N ILE A 137 -2.34 -7.52 -3.33
CA ILE A 137 -2.92 -6.50 -4.18
C ILE A 137 -2.22 -6.60 -5.53
N VAL A 138 -2.94 -6.98 -6.58
CA VAL A 138 -2.43 -7.03 -7.96
C VAL A 138 -3.20 -6.03 -8.81
N VAL A 139 -2.48 -5.12 -9.46
CA VAL A 139 -3.07 -4.11 -10.33
C VAL A 139 -2.38 -4.11 -11.67
N PHE A 140 -3.15 -4.27 -12.73
CA PHE A 140 -2.66 -4.16 -14.09
C PHE A 140 -3.15 -2.87 -14.76
N GLY A 141 -2.33 -2.32 -15.66
CA GLY A 141 -2.63 -1.14 -16.47
C GLY A 141 -1.55 -0.05 -16.39
N THR A 142 -1.40 0.74 -17.45
CA THR A 142 -0.49 1.89 -17.52
C THR A 142 -0.91 2.96 -16.50
N ASP A 143 0.09 3.62 -15.89
CA ASP A 143 -0.10 4.66 -14.86
C ASP A 143 -0.92 4.20 -13.63
N SER A 144 -1.09 2.89 -13.44
CA SER A 144 -1.89 2.33 -12.34
C SER A 144 -1.14 2.38 -11.01
N VAL A 145 -1.90 2.40 -9.91
CA VAL A 145 -1.34 2.48 -8.56
C VAL A 145 -1.88 1.36 -7.67
N GLY A 146 -0.99 0.67 -6.95
CA GLY A 146 -1.36 -0.37 -6.01
C GLY A 146 -2.12 0.20 -4.81
N LEU A 147 -1.49 1.13 -4.10
CA LEU A 147 -2.06 1.89 -2.98
C LEU A 147 -1.78 3.38 -3.19
N ASP A 148 -2.83 4.19 -3.46
CA ASP A 148 -2.74 5.63 -3.69
C ASP A 148 -3.34 6.41 -2.52
N LEU A 149 -2.48 7.06 -1.72
CA LEU A 149 -2.86 7.87 -0.56
C LEU A 149 -2.95 9.35 -0.95
N GLY A 150 -4.04 9.70 -1.63
CA GLY A 150 -4.35 11.07 -2.09
C GLY A 150 -4.84 12.02 -0.97
N SER A 151 -5.36 11.48 0.14
CA SER A 151 -5.81 12.24 1.31
C SER A 151 -4.93 11.98 2.53
N ALA A 152 -4.98 12.91 3.50
CA ALA A 152 -4.18 12.78 4.72
C ALA A 152 -4.63 11.55 5.53
N VAL A 153 -3.66 10.80 6.06
CA VAL A 153 -3.87 9.66 6.94
C VAL A 153 -3.39 10.02 8.35
N ASP A 154 -4.31 10.02 9.31
CA ASP A 154 -3.97 10.04 10.73
C ASP A 154 -3.95 8.60 11.26
N GLY A 155 -2.81 7.95 11.09
CA GLY A 155 -2.60 6.53 11.32
C GLY A 155 -1.33 6.04 10.63
N SER A 156 -1.10 4.73 10.68
CA SER A 156 0.04 4.05 10.06
C SER A 156 -0.37 3.23 8.84
N ILE A 157 0.60 3.02 7.95
CA ILE A 157 0.48 2.15 6.78
C ILE A 157 1.41 0.96 6.99
N ARG A 158 0.88 -0.27 6.99
CA ARG A 158 1.66 -1.50 7.14
C ARG A 158 1.38 -2.47 6.01
N LEU A 159 2.38 -2.74 5.18
CA LEU A 159 2.30 -3.62 4.03
C LEU A 159 3.14 -4.87 4.27
N GLY A 160 2.51 -5.92 4.79
CA GLY A 160 3.15 -7.22 5.01
C GLY A 160 2.96 -8.19 3.84
N GLY A 161 1.93 -7.99 3.01
CA GLY A 161 1.60 -8.83 1.87
C GLY A 161 2.39 -8.50 0.59
N THR A 162 1.85 -8.93 -0.55
CA THR A 162 2.39 -8.60 -1.88
C THR A 162 1.59 -7.46 -2.50
N LEU A 163 2.29 -6.41 -2.94
CA LEU A 163 1.75 -5.31 -3.75
C LEU A 163 2.42 -5.35 -5.12
N ALA A 164 1.69 -5.85 -6.12
CA ALA A 164 2.19 -6.02 -7.48
C ALA A 164 1.45 -5.10 -8.45
N VAL A 165 2.20 -4.26 -9.15
CA VAL A 165 1.70 -3.40 -10.22
C VAL A 165 2.35 -3.78 -11.55
N GLN A 166 1.54 -3.88 -12.59
CA GLN A 166 1.95 -4.35 -13.91
C GLN A 166 1.43 -3.40 -14.98
N GLY A 167 2.30 -2.48 -15.39
CA GLY A 167 2.05 -1.52 -16.44
C GLY A 167 3.12 -0.44 -16.45
N GLU A 168 3.31 0.22 -17.58
CA GLU A 168 4.28 1.30 -17.72
C GLU A 168 3.96 2.43 -16.72
N ASN A 169 4.99 3.02 -16.11
CA ASN A 169 4.89 4.12 -15.15
C ASN A 169 4.00 3.84 -13.93
N SER A 170 3.71 2.57 -13.66
CA SER A 170 2.89 2.18 -12.51
C SER A 170 3.63 2.38 -11.18
N ILE A 171 2.87 2.58 -10.10
CA ILE A 171 3.42 2.85 -8.77
C ILE A 171 2.87 1.83 -7.77
N GLY A 172 3.74 1.15 -7.03
CA GLY A 172 3.30 0.24 -5.96
C GLY A 172 2.53 1.00 -4.88
N LEU A 173 3.24 1.78 -4.08
CA LEU A 173 2.69 2.65 -3.05
C LEU A 173 2.96 4.13 -3.41
N ALA A 174 1.91 4.95 -3.48
CA ALA A 174 2.00 6.39 -3.62
C ALA A 174 1.47 7.08 -2.37
N VAL A 175 2.35 7.68 -1.57
CA VAL A 175 2.01 8.56 -0.46
C VAL A 175 1.99 9.99 -0.99
N ARG A 176 0.83 10.53 -1.35
CA ARG A 176 0.71 11.87 -1.96
C ARG A 176 0.35 12.96 -0.96
N SER A 177 -0.33 12.58 0.12
CA SER A 177 -0.68 13.44 1.25
C SER A 177 -0.07 12.93 2.55
N SER A 178 -0.18 13.72 3.62
CA SER A 178 0.54 13.46 4.87
C SER A 178 0.11 12.18 5.57
N VAL A 179 1.06 11.48 6.19
CA VAL A 179 0.83 10.33 7.08
C VAL A 179 1.36 10.66 8.48
N SER A 180 0.53 10.54 9.52
CA SER A 180 0.95 10.86 10.89
C SER A 180 1.79 9.75 11.56
N GLY A 181 1.56 8.49 11.16
CA GLY A 181 2.29 7.32 11.64
C GLY A 181 3.44 6.90 10.72
N ASP A 182 3.83 5.63 10.88
CA ASP A 182 4.88 5.01 10.06
C ASP A 182 4.32 4.51 8.72
N VAL A 183 5.16 4.51 7.70
CA VAL A 183 4.91 3.85 6.41
C VAL A 183 5.86 2.67 6.30
N GLU A 184 5.35 1.47 6.53
CA GLU A 184 6.14 0.24 6.64
C GLU A 184 5.82 -0.74 5.52
N ASN A 185 6.85 -1.20 4.82
CA ASN A 185 6.82 -2.38 3.96
C ASN A 185 7.61 -3.51 4.62
N SER A 186 6.93 -4.53 5.11
CA SER A 186 7.54 -5.79 5.57
C SER A 186 7.31 -6.95 4.60
N GLY A 187 6.49 -6.73 3.56
CA GLY A 187 6.19 -7.66 2.49
C GLY A 187 7.00 -7.46 1.21
N THR A 188 6.31 -7.52 0.07
CA THR A 188 6.93 -7.41 -1.26
C THR A 188 6.21 -6.39 -2.12
N ILE A 189 6.92 -5.38 -2.62
CA ILE A 189 6.42 -4.41 -3.60
C ILE A 189 7.10 -4.67 -4.94
N GLN A 190 6.33 -4.85 -6.01
CA GLN A 190 6.83 -5.19 -7.34
C GLN A 190 6.16 -4.33 -8.41
N GLY A 191 6.96 -3.58 -9.15
CA GLY A 191 6.57 -2.94 -10.42
C GLY A 191 7.46 -3.46 -11.53
N VAL A 192 7.03 -4.49 -12.24
CA VAL A 192 7.92 -5.24 -13.15
C VAL A 192 7.37 -5.32 -14.56
N SER A 193 8.28 -5.36 -15.52
CA SER A 193 8.09 -5.81 -16.91
C SER A 193 7.67 -4.79 -17.96
N PHE A 194 7.42 -3.53 -17.62
CA PHE A 194 6.90 -2.53 -18.58
C PHE A 194 7.71 -1.23 -18.64
N GLY A 195 8.52 -0.94 -17.62
CA GLY A 195 9.38 0.24 -17.56
C GLY A 195 8.75 1.41 -16.81
N GLY A 196 9.61 2.26 -16.25
CA GLY A 196 9.22 3.47 -15.52
C GLY A 196 8.55 3.22 -14.16
N GLU A 197 8.44 1.97 -13.71
CA GLU A 197 7.70 1.64 -12.49
C GLU A 197 8.39 2.17 -11.23
N THR A 198 7.62 2.69 -10.28
CA THR A 198 8.13 3.16 -8.97
C THR A 198 7.62 2.25 -7.85
N GLY A 199 8.50 1.81 -6.95
CA GLY A 199 8.08 0.94 -5.84
C GLY A 199 7.29 1.72 -4.79
N MET A 200 7.97 2.62 -4.08
CA MET A 200 7.38 3.55 -3.12
C MET A 200 7.65 4.99 -3.54
N LEU A 201 6.59 5.76 -3.74
CA LEU A 201 6.61 7.20 -3.98
C LEU A 201 6.19 7.93 -2.71
N ILE A 202 7.10 8.66 -2.08
CA ILE A 202 6.86 9.45 -0.86
C ILE A 202 6.89 10.93 -1.22
N GLU A 203 5.70 11.48 -1.36
CA GLU A 203 5.41 12.86 -1.73
C GLU A 203 4.66 13.59 -0.61
N GLY A 204 3.88 12.91 0.21
CA GLY A 204 3.35 13.45 1.46
C GLY A 204 4.39 13.45 2.57
N ALA A 205 4.31 14.41 3.47
CA ALA A 205 5.13 14.40 4.69
C ALA A 205 4.74 13.22 5.59
N VAL A 206 5.74 12.52 6.13
CA VAL A 206 5.55 11.39 7.05
C VAL A 206 6.06 11.79 8.43
N SER A 207 5.17 11.85 9.42
CA SER A 207 5.56 12.20 10.80
C SER A 207 6.20 11.04 11.56
N GLY A 208 5.95 9.80 11.11
CA GLY A 208 6.70 8.63 11.50
C GLY A 208 7.95 8.39 10.65
N SER A 209 8.29 7.12 10.51
CA SER A 209 9.39 6.62 9.67
C SER A 209 8.86 6.07 8.35
N VAL A 210 9.72 6.06 7.33
CA VAL A 210 9.55 5.19 6.16
C VAL A 210 10.45 3.98 6.34
N LEU A 211 9.86 2.80 6.43
CA LEU A 211 10.55 1.56 6.76
C LEU A 211 10.39 0.56 5.62
N ASN A 212 11.51 0.11 5.05
CA ASN A 212 11.55 -1.06 4.18
C ASN A 212 12.26 -2.21 4.91
N LEU A 213 11.46 -3.14 5.42
CA LEU A 213 11.88 -4.39 6.06
C LEU A 213 11.79 -5.59 5.10
N GLY A 214 11.04 -5.42 4.01
CA GLY A 214 10.78 -6.40 2.97
C GLY A 214 11.51 -6.13 1.64
N ALA A 215 10.96 -6.63 0.53
CA ALA A 215 11.58 -6.51 -0.78
C ALA A 215 10.85 -5.49 -1.67
N ILE A 216 11.61 -4.67 -2.39
CA ILE A 216 11.11 -3.79 -3.44
C ILE A 216 11.86 -4.09 -4.73
N THR A 217 11.14 -4.37 -5.81
CA THR A 217 11.75 -4.56 -7.14
C THR A 217 11.04 -3.72 -8.19
N THR A 218 11.81 -2.99 -8.99
CA THR A 218 11.32 -2.26 -10.16
C THR A 218 12.06 -2.64 -11.44
N GLY A 219 11.38 -2.58 -12.59
CA GLY A 219 11.93 -2.92 -13.90
C GLY A 219 12.21 -4.41 -14.09
N ARG A 220 12.90 -4.76 -15.18
CA ARG A 220 13.20 -6.16 -15.56
C ARG A 220 14.61 -6.28 -16.14
N ASN A 221 15.36 -7.32 -15.75
CA ASN A 221 16.62 -7.64 -16.43
C ASN A 221 16.32 -8.23 -17.81
N GLN A 222 17.32 -8.28 -18.70
CA GLN A 222 17.19 -9.04 -19.93
C GLN A 222 16.87 -10.51 -19.60
N VAL A 223 15.84 -11.05 -20.24
CA VAL A 223 15.42 -12.45 -20.09
C VAL A 223 15.18 -13.07 -21.47
N PHE A 224 14.89 -14.36 -21.50
CA PHE A 224 14.43 -15.05 -22.70
C PHE A 224 12.95 -15.37 -22.56
N ASP A 225 12.18 -15.24 -23.65
CA ASP A 225 10.83 -15.76 -23.71
C ASP A 225 10.82 -17.29 -23.90
N ASN A 226 9.62 -17.88 -24.00
CA ASN A 226 9.46 -19.33 -24.19
C ASN A 226 9.96 -19.84 -25.56
N ASP A 227 10.15 -18.94 -26.53
CA ASP A 227 10.69 -19.21 -27.85
C ASP A 227 12.20 -18.92 -27.94
N PHE A 228 12.85 -18.65 -26.79
CA PHE A 228 14.26 -18.26 -26.65
C PHE A 228 14.64 -16.95 -27.35
N ASN A 229 13.67 -16.09 -27.65
CA ASN A 229 13.98 -14.73 -28.09
C ASN A 229 14.44 -13.89 -26.91
N VAL A 230 15.36 -12.97 -27.17
CA VAL A 230 15.80 -12.01 -26.15
C VAL A 230 14.66 -11.01 -25.92
N LEU A 231 14.15 -10.98 -24.69
CA LEU A 231 13.37 -9.86 -24.20
C LEU A 231 14.34 -8.85 -23.59
N PRO A 232 14.37 -7.60 -24.11
CA PRO A 232 15.29 -6.60 -23.60
C PRO A 232 15.01 -6.31 -22.11
N GLN A 233 16.02 -5.75 -21.47
CA GLN A 233 15.89 -5.15 -20.16
C GLN A 233 14.92 -3.97 -20.23
N GLU A 234 14.02 -3.87 -19.25
CA GLU A 234 13.18 -2.69 -19.04
C GLU A 234 13.73 -1.92 -17.85
N SER A 235 13.98 -0.63 -18.07
CA SER A 235 14.41 0.24 -16.99
C SER A 235 13.23 0.57 -16.10
N GLY A 236 13.29 0.12 -14.85
CA GLY A 236 12.38 0.60 -13.83
C GLY A 236 12.62 2.08 -13.54
N GLY A 237 11.64 2.72 -12.92
CA GLY A 237 11.83 3.95 -12.17
C GLY A 237 12.50 3.67 -10.81
N PRO A 238 12.45 4.64 -9.88
CA PRO A 238 13.03 4.47 -8.56
C PRO A 238 12.38 3.33 -7.76
N GLY A 239 13.17 2.53 -7.05
CA GLY A 239 12.61 1.60 -6.07
C GLY A 239 11.90 2.36 -4.94
N VAL A 240 12.58 3.36 -4.38
CA VAL A 240 12.02 4.31 -3.42
C VAL A 240 12.34 5.73 -3.88
N PHE A 241 11.34 6.59 -3.99
CA PHE A 241 11.48 8.02 -4.31
C PHE A 241 10.92 8.86 -3.16
N ILE A 242 11.77 9.63 -2.48
CA ILE A 242 11.39 10.51 -1.38
C ILE A 242 11.59 11.96 -1.80
N SER A 243 10.52 12.73 -1.75
CA SER A 243 10.50 14.16 -2.09
C SER A 243 9.71 15.01 -1.10
N ALA A 244 9.60 14.51 0.13
CA ALA A 244 8.97 15.17 1.26
C ALA A 244 9.68 14.83 2.57
N ASP A 245 9.36 15.60 3.61
CA ASP A 245 9.91 15.39 4.95
C ASP A 245 9.49 14.03 5.53
N VAL A 246 10.45 13.34 6.15
CA VAL A 246 10.25 12.11 6.91
C VAL A 246 10.83 12.34 8.31
N ALA A 247 9.96 12.61 9.27
CA ALA A 247 10.37 13.12 10.58
C ALA A 247 11.19 12.12 11.40
N ARG A 248 11.00 10.81 11.18
CA ARG A 248 11.81 9.74 11.82
C ARG A 248 12.62 8.93 10.81
N GLY A 249 12.99 9.54 9.69
CA GLY A 249 13.99 9.02 8.76
C GLY A 249 13.52 7.86 7.88
N PHE A 250 14.41 7.46 6.96
CA PHE A 250 14.22 6.33 6.07
C PHE A 250 15.14 5.17 6.46
N VAL A 251 14.58 3.98 6.63
CA VAL A 251 15.31 2.75 6.96
C VAL A 251 15.09 1.70 5.89
N ASN A 252 16.18 1.16 5.34
CA ASN A 252 16.20 -0.09 4.59
C ASN A 252 17.05 -1.11 5.35
N GLY A 253 16.39 -2.05 6.01
CA GLY A 253 17.06 -3.02 6.88
C GLY A 253 16.08 -3.54 7.92
N PRO A 254 16.43 -4.59 8.68
CA PRO A 254 15.72 -4.87 9.92
C PRO A 254 15.73 -3.62 10.81
N PRO A 255 14.76 -3.44 11.72
CA PRO A 255 14.86 -2.42 12.75
C PRO A 255 16.23 -2.54 13.43
N VAL A 256 16.85 -1.41 13.77
CA VAL A 256 18.07 -1.42 14.58
C VAL A 256 17.71 -2.12 15.89
N ILE A 257 18.19 -3.36 16.03
CA ILE A 257 18.09 -4.11 17.28
C ILE A 257 18.84 -3.31 18.34
N PRO A 258 18.22 -3.03 19.50
CA PRO A 258 18.97 -2.65 20.69
C PRO A 258 20.08 -3.69 20.91
N GLU A 259 21.13 -3.27 21.62
CA GLU A 259 22.31 -4.09 21.91
C GLU A 259 21.98 -5.41 22.63
N ASP A 260 20.74 -5.54 23.14
CA ASP A 260 20.19 -6.73 23.78
C ASP A 260 19.25 -7.52 22.82
N PRO A 261 19.66 -8.71 22.33
CA PRO A 261 18.81 -9.58 21.52
C PRO A 261 17.71 -10.32 22.32
N ASP A 262 17.60 -10.06 23.62
CA ASP A 262 16.58 -10.54 24.56
C ASP A 262 16.10 -9.33 25.39
N GLU A 263 15.39 -8.38 24.74
CA GLU A 263 15.07 -7.06 25.31
C GLU A 263 14.27 -7.17 26.61
N ASP A 264 13.53 -8.26 26.82
CA ASP A 264 12.76 -8.52 28.04
C ASP A 264 13.42 -9.49 29.04
N GLY A 265 14.60 -10.03 28.70
CA GLY A 265 15.45 -10.82 29.58
C GLY A 265 14.84 -12.16 29.99
N ASP A 266 13.94 -12.72 29.18
CA ASP A 266 13.23 -13.97 29.47
C ASP A 266 14.03 -15.22 29.06
N GLY A 267 15.18 -15.03 28.42
CA GLY A 267 16.07 -16.09 27.93
C GLY A 267 15.70 -16.64 26.55
N ILE A 268 14.75 -16.00 25.85
CA ILE A 268 14.36 -16.26 24.47
C ILE A 268 14.87 -15.09 23.62
N VAL A 269 15.63 -15.40 22.57
CA VAL A 269 16.05 -14.36 21.62
C VAL A 269 14.80 -13.83 20.90
N ASP A 270 14.61 -12.53 20.93
CA ASP A 270 13.52 -11.86 20.22
C ASP A 270 13.60 -12.16 18.72
N LEU A 271 12.46 -12.57 18.14
CA LEU A 271 12.37 -12.89 16.72
C LEU A 271 12.61 -11.61 15.91
N ILE A 272 13.79 -11.48 15.28
CA ILE A 272 14.14 -10.33 14.43
C ILE A 272 13.18 -10.27 13.22
N PRO A 273 12.28 -9.27 13.13
CA PRO A 273 11.50 -9.06 11.92
C PRO A 273 12.40 -8.49 10.82
N GLY A 274 12.26 -8.96 9.57
CA GLY A 274 12.79 -8.25 8.40
C GLY A 274 14.19 -8.63 7.90
N THR A 275 14.49 -9.92 7.71
CA THR A 275 15.73 -10.36 7.05
C THR A 275 15.73 -10.21 5.51
N GLY A 276 14.71 -9.57 4.93
CA GLY A 276 14.46 -9.48 3.49
C GLY A 276 14.65 -8.09 2.86
N ALA A 277 15.05 -7.09 3.65
CA ALA A 277 15.17 -5.68 3.28
C ALA A 277 16.06 -5.45 2.04
N THR A 278 15.44 -5.36 0.86
CA THR A 278 16.14 -5.16 -0.42
C THR A 278 15.39 -4.17 -1.29
N ILE A 279 16.13 -3.36 -2.05
CA ILE A 279 15.58 -2.46 -3.06
C ILE A 279 16.38 -2.67 -4.33
N ALA A 280 15.76 -3.27 -5.34
CA ALA A 280 16.35 -3.61 -6.61
C ALA A 280 15.63 -2.89 -7.75
N ALA A 281 16.18 -1.76 -8.19
CA ALA A 281 15.78 -1.14 -9.44
C ALA A 281 16.64 -1.70 -10.58
N ARG A 282 16.00 -2.21 -11.63
CA ARG A 282 16.66 -2.84 -12.78
C ARG A 282 16.75 -1.86 -13.95
N GLY A 283 17.69 -2.12 -14.87
CA GLY A 283 18.03 -1.19 -15.96
C GLY A 283 18.80 0.00 -15.45
N ASP A 284 18.42 1.18 -15.91
CA ASP A 284 18.97 2.45 -15.46
C ASP A 284 18.23 3.03 -14.24
N GLY A 285 17.27 2.26 -13.70
CA GLY A 285 16.51 2.59 -12.50
C GLY A 285 17.39 2.79 -11.28
N LYS A 286 17.02 3.74 -10.43
CA LYS A 286 17.76 4.07 -9.20
C LYS A 286 17.10 3.35 -8.02
N ALA A 287 17.87 2.65 -7.19
CA ALA A 287 17.27 1.97 -6.03
C ALA A 287 16.57 2.96 -5.10
N VAL A 288 17.27 4.02 -4.69
CA VAL A 288 16.73 5.07 -3.83
C VAL A 288 17.03 6.43 -4.46
N VAL A 289 16.03 7.31 -4.48
CA VAL A 289 16.15 8.70 -4.87
C VAL A 289 15.56 9.57 -3.77
N ILE A 290 16.33 10.57 -3.34
CA ILE A 290 15.89 11.58 -2.38
C ILE A 290 16.12 12.92 -3.08
N SER A 291 15.04 13.67 -3.31
CA SER A 291 15.06 14.81 -4.22
C SER A 291 14.13 15.92 -3.77
N ALA A 292 14.61 17.16 -3.81
CA ALA A 292 13.78 18.34 -3.62
C ALA A 292 12.74 18.52 -4.76
N THR A 293 13.03 18.00 -5.95
CA THR A 293 12.09 17.98 -7.07
C THR A 293 11.17 16.78 -6.93
N ARG A 294 9.86 17.04 -6.96
CA ARG A 294 8.76 16.07 -6.87
C ARG A 294 8.44 15.48 -8.25
N SER A 295 7.58 14.46 -8.32
CA SER A 295 7.25 13.80 -9.59
C SER A 295 6.53 14.74 -10.58
N ASP A 296 5.80 15.73 -10.08
CA ASP A 296 5.13 16.78 -10.87
C ASP A 296 6.07 17.94 -11.28
N GLY A 297 7.34 17.88 -10.91
CA GLY A 297 8.35 18.90 -11.20
C GLY A 297 8.35 20.09 -10.24
N SER A 298 7.43 20.15 -9.28
CA SER A 298 7.48 21.15 -8.21
C SER A 298 8.66 20.90 -7.27
N MET A 299 9.06 21.94 -6.53
CA MET A 299 10.19 21.86 -5.60
C MET A 299 9.73 22.04 -4.15
N GLY A 300 10.33 21.27 -3.25
CA GLY A 300 10.19 21.40 -1.81
C GLY A 300 11.48 21.00 -1.10
N ASP A 301 11.61 21.41 0.15
CA ASP A 301 12.70 20.93 1.01
C ASP A 301 12.43 19.46 1.39
N VAL A 302 13.52 18.72 1.66
CA VAL A 302 13.44 17.34 2.14
C VAL A 302 14.32 17.19 3.36
N THR A 303 13.68 16.90 4.50
CA THR A 303 14.34 16.61 5.77
C THR A 303 14.12 15.15 6.14
N LEU A 304 15.22 14.44 6.40
CA LEU A 304 15.17 13.14 7.06
C LEU A 304 15.55 13.34 8.53
N GLY A 305 14.54 13.34 9.40
CA GLY A 305 14.76 13.38 10.83
C GLY A 305 15.27 12.04 11.35
N ALA A 306 15.73 12.00 12.60
CA ALA A 306 16.46 10.84 13.09
C ALA A 306 15.54 9.65 13.43
N PHE A 307 15.87 8.47 12.91
CA PHE A 307 15.45 7.18 13.42
C PHE A 307 16.40 6.74 14.54
N GLY A 308 15.87 6.19 15.64
CA GLY A 308 16.67 5.75 16.80
C GLY A 308 16.95 6.86 17.82
N THR A 309 17.85 6.58 18.78
CA THR A 309 18.26 7.52 19.84
C THR A 309 19.76 7.51 20.04
N GLY A 310 20.30 8.52 20.72
CA GLY A 310 21.73 8.59 21.05
C GLY A 310 22.63 8.66 19.82
N ASP A 311 23.78 7.98 19.89
CA ASP A 311 24.82 8.01 18.85
C ASP A 311 24.47 7.15 17.62
N GLU A 312 23.42 6.32 17.71
CA GLU A 312 22.93 5.48 16.60
C GLU A 312 21.81 6.17 15.79
N ALA A 313 21.42 7.38 16.21
CA ALA A 313 20.34 8.12 15.58
C ALA A 313 20.75 8.57 14.17
N SER A 314 19.97 8.18 13.14
CA SER A 314 20.29 8.48 11.74
C SER A 314 19.04 8.83 10.92
N GLY A 315 19.15 9.81 10.02
CA GLY A 315 18.05 10.15 9.11
C GLY A 315 17.92 9.17 7.94
N LEU A 316 19.01 8.51 7.58
CA LEU A 316 19.07 7.45 6.58
C LEU A 316 19.84 6.28 7.19
N SER A 317 19.17 5.14 7.34
CA SER A 317 19.79 3.88 7.78
C SER A 317 19.65 2.83 6.68
N ILE A 318 20.78 2.30 6.23
CA ILE A 318 20.82 1.18 5.29
C ILE A 318 21.66 0.09 5.94
N ALA A 319 20.99 -0.94 6.46
CA ALA A 319 21.65 -2.05 7.11
C ALA A 319 21.84 -3.19 6.11
N ALA A 320 23.09 -3.59 5.89
CA ALA A 320 23.41 -4.81 5.20
C ALA A 320 23.50 -5.98 6.19
N ARG A 321 23.15 -7.18 5.75
CA ARG A 321 23.45 -8.40 6.50
C ARG A 321 24.98 -8.52 6.66
N PHE A 322 25.46 -8.56 7.89
CA PHE A 322 26.75 -9.19 8.16
C PHE A 322 26.51 -10.71 8.12
N GLY A 323 27.12 -11.36 7.14
CA GLY A 323 27.01 -12.81 6.90
C GLY A 323 27.67 -13.63 7.99
#